data_AF-A0A2D4RWZ7-F1
#
_entry.id   AF-A0A2D4RWZ7-F1
#
_cell.length_a   1.000
_cell.length_b   1.000
_cell.length_c   1.000
_cell.angle_alpha   90.00
_cell.angle_beta   90.00
_cell.angle_gamma   90.00
#
_symmetry.space_group_name_H-M   'P 1'
#
loop_
_entity.id
_entity.type
_entity.pdbx_description
1 polymer ?
#
loop_
_entity_poly.entity_id
_entity_poly.type
_entity_poly.pdbx_seq_one_letter_code
_entity_poly.pdbx_strand_id
1 'polypeptide(L)'
;MQYSIATVCLSGTLRQKIEAIAKAGFQGIEIFENDLITHDGNLGELRQLLADYGLKALVYQPFRDFEGMPEPLRSRGFARAEQKFELMREIGTDLLMICSNVSPKAIGGIQRAAEDLFELTELAAKQGLRVAYEALSWGQHVNDYRDSWEIVRRANHPALGLTLDTFHIFSRQTELDSIVNIPGDRIFLVQVADAPQLTMDPFSWSRHHRCFPGQGELNLQTFMERLRATGFDGPFSLEIFNDQFRASDPFRHARDAYRSLVYMAQETESSSKVMTKSRSLPKVDQPIGMDFIEFAVDESEHQQFASFLQKTGFTHVATHKVKRVELWQQDGIRLVINRESQSFAQRYHTEHGLSVCAYGLSCPAVPGLLERATKLGYQVEYVDPEYDTHGIAAITGPTGALLYLVDSNDPSPHWEREFIYHSVDRNSYLSRVDHVATTLPLDQVLEATLLYRALFQMQASPSVSLPDPLGLVKSQVMEVEDRSLAMTLNSTLAEKTVVGQIQSRYRGSGVNHIALETSDILALAKYLEQQGTEVMEITGHYYDDLAPRFGLSTELITQLQTHHILYDEDEHGYFYQLYTRLFEKRFCFEFVQRAGYRGYGAPNAQIRLTMQARELEQM
;
A
#
# COMPACT_ATOMS: atom_id res chain seq x y z
N MET A 1 -15.69 -14.19 -12.86
CA MET A 1 -15.55 -14.40 -11.41
C MET A 1 -16.46 -13.41 -10.70
N GLN A 2 -16.98 -13.79 -9.54
CA GLN A 2 -17.86 -12.95 -8.72
C GLN A 2 -17.07 -12.37 -7.56
N TYR A 3 -16.86 -11.05 -7.52
CA TYR A 3 -16.06 -10.41 -6.46
C TYR A 3 -16.81 -10.37 -5.13
N SER A 4 -16.13 -10.84 -4.10
CA SER A 4 -16.63 -10.93 -2.73
C SER A 4 -15.57 -10.53 -1.72
N ILE A 5 -15.99 -10.31 -0.49
CA ILE A 5 -15.12 -10.03 0.64
C ILE A 5 -15.75 -10.62 1.90
N ALA A 6 -14.92 -11.24 2.73
CA ALA A 6 -15.35 -11.69 4.05
C ALA A 6 -15.50 -10.51 5.01
N THR A 7 -16.57 -10.49 5.81
CA THR A 7 -16.81 -9.44 6.81
C THR A 7 -15.66 -9.30 7.81
N VAL A 8 -14.87 -10.34 8.00
CA VAL A 8 -13.70 -10.35 8.88
C VAL A 8 -12.56 -9.43 8.42
N CYS A 9 -12.55 -9.06 7.13
CA CYS A 9 -11.58 -8.14 6.54
C CYS A 9 -11.75 -6.68 7.02
N LEU A 10 -12.92 -6.33 7.54
CA LEU A 10 -13.29 -4.97 7.89
C LEU A 10 -13.54 -4.83 9.40
N SER A 11 -13.32 -3.62 9.92
CA SER A 11 -13.69 -3.19 11.26
C SER A 11 -15.19 -2.81 11.33
N GLY A 12 -15.66 -2.45 12.53
CA GLY A 12 -17.02 -1.94 12.74
C GLY A 12 -18.10 -3.02 12.94
N THR A 13 -19.35 -2.58 13.06
CA THR A 13 -20.52 -3.46 13.19
C THR A 13 -20.86 -4.15 11.87
N LEU A 14 -21.56 -5.29 11.91
CA LEU A 14 -21.98 -6.02 10.70
C LEU A 14 -22.72 -5.11 9.70
N ARG A 15 -23.58 -4.22 10.19
CA ARG A 15 -24.26 -3.22 9.35
C ARG A 15 -23.26 -2.30 8.65
N GLN A 16 -22.35 -1.66 9.38
CA GLN A 16 -21.35 -0.76 8.79
C GLN A 16 -20.49 -1.47 7.74
N LYS A 17 -20.13 -2.74 7.99
CA LYS A 17 -19.39 -3.57 7.02
C LYS A 17 -20.19 -3.78 5.75
N ILE A 18 -21.46 -4.16 5.84
CA ILE A 18 -22.35 -4.34 4.68
C ILE A 18 -22.44 -3.04 3.86
N GLU A 19 -22.64 -1.90 4.53
CA GLU A 19 -22.72 -0.60 3.86
C GLU A 19 -21.41 -0.24 3.15
N ALA A 20 -20.26 -0.47 3.78
CA ALA A 20 -18.94 -0.23 3.20
C ALA A 20 -18.67 -1.13 1.98
N ILE A 21 -18.98 -2.43 2.10
CA ILE A 21 -18.80 -3.43 1.04
C ILE A 21 -19.65 -3.07 -0.18
N ALA A 22 -20.92 -2.70 0.03
CA ALA A 22 -21.82 -2.31 -1.05
C ALA A 22 -21.33 -1.03 -1.76
N LYS A 23 -20.97 0.00 -0.99
CA LYS A 23 -20.47 1.27 -1.56
C LYS A 23 -19.15 1.12 -2.31
N ALA A 24 -18.32 0.15 -1.94
CA ALA A 24 -17.09 -0.15 -2.65
C ALA A 24 -17.32 -0.85 -4.01
N GLY A 25 -18.51 -1.43 -4.25
CA GLY A 25 -18.88 -2.04 -5.52
C GLY A 25 -18.87 -3.57 -5.55
N PHE A 26 -18.67 -4.22 -4.39
CA PHE A 26 -18.79 -5.67 -4.28
C PHE A 26 -20.22 -6.14 -4.58
N GLN A 27 -20.34 -7.37 -5.07
CA GLN A 27 -21.64 -8.03 -5.31
C GLN A 27 -21.86 -9.21 -4.36
N GLY A 28 -20.76 -9.79 -3.85
CA GLY A 28 -20.77 -10.88 -2.89
C GLY A 28 -20.24 -10.45 -1.53
N ILE A 29 -20.71 -11.13 -0.50
CA ILE A 29 -20.19 -11.04 0.86
C ILE A 29 -20.05 -12.44 1.45
N GLU A 30 -18.98 -12.69 2.19
CA GLU A 30 -18.88 -13.86 3.06
C GLU A 30 -19.20 -13.43 4.49
N ILE A 31 -20.18 -14.09 5.10
CA ILE A 31 -20.59 -13.82 6.46
C ILE A 31 -19.69 -14.61 7.40
N PHE A 32 -18.86 -13.88 8.15
CA PHE A 32 -18.03 -14.46 9.19
C PHE A 32 -18.86 -14.74 10.45
N GLU A 33 -18.79 -15.96 10.97
CA GLU A 33 -19.62 -16.47 12.07
C GLU A 33 -19.63 -15.54 13.29
N ASN A 34 -18.47 -14.99 13.69
CA ASN A 34 -18.41 -14.10 14.85
C ASN A 34 -19.14 -12.77 14.65
N ASP A 35 -19.18 -12.24 13.42
CA ASP A 35 -19.95 -11.02 13.13
C ASP A 35 -21.45 -11.29 13.23
N LEU A 36 -21.88 -12.52 12.89
CA LEU A 36 -23.26 -12.95 13.03
C LEU A 36 -23.64 -13.21 14.49
N ILE A 37 -22.78 -13.88 15.26
CA ILE A 37 -23.01 -14.19 16.68
C ILE A 37 -23.13 -12.90 17.51
N THR A 38 -22.39 -11.86 17.15
CA THR A 38 -22.41 -10.57 17.86
C THR A 38 -23.45 -9.59 17.32
N HIS A 39 -24.19 -9.98 16.27
CA HIS A 39 -25.30 -9.19 15.74
C HIS A 39 -26.54 -9.35 16.62
N ASP A 40 -27.15 -8.23 16.99
CA ASP A 40 -28.34 -8.15 17.84
C ASP A 40 -29.67 -8.09 17.07
N GLY A 41 -29.60 -7.99 15.73
CA GLY A 41 -30.77 -7.94 14.84
C GLY A 41 -31.29 -9.30 14.39
N ASN A 42 -32.47 -9.31 13.78
CA ASN A 42 -33.09 -10.52 13.26
C ASN A 42 -32.44 -10.93 11.91
N LEU A 43 -32.24 -12.23 11.68
CA LEU A 43 -31.66 -12.75 10.43
C LEU A 43 -32.49 -12.41 9.19
N GLY A 44 -33.81 -12.30 9.34
CA GLY A 44 -34.69 -11.81 8.26
C GLY A 44 -34.42 -10.35 7.89
N GLU A 45 -34.10 -9.50 8.88
CA GLU A 45 -33.74 -8.10 8.65
C GLU A 45 -32.35 -7.99 8.03
N LEU A 46 -31.39 -8.82 8.47
CA LEU A 46 -30.07 -8.90 7.86
C LEU A 46 -30.16 -9.30 6.37
N ARG A 47 -30.99 -10.30 6.04
CA ARG A 47 -31.22 -10.70 4.65
C ARG A 47 -31.86 -9.57 3.83
N GLN A 48 -32.82 -8.85 4.40
CA GLN A 48 -33.42 -7.70 3.73
C GLN A 48 -32.39 -6.59 3.51
N LEU A 49 -31.55 -6.29 4.50
CA LEU A 49 -30.48 -5.30 4.41
C LEU A 49 -29.50 -5.63 3.27
N LEU A 50 -29.08 -6.89 3.16
CA LEU A 50 -28.24 -7.33 2.05
C LEU A 50 -28.93 -7.12 0.70
N ALA A 51 -30.23 -7.44 0.60
CA ALA A 51 -31.01 -7.24 -0.61
C ALA A 51 -31.16 -5.75 -0.97
N ASP A 52 -31.38 -4.88 0.02
CA ASP A 52 -31.51 -3.42 -0.17
C ASP A 52 -30.23 -2.80 -0.73
N TYR A 53 -29.07 -3.34 -0.35
CA TYR A 53 -27.76 -2.95 -0.88
C TYR A 53 -27.34 -3.74 -2.14
N GLY A 54 -28.18 -4.66 -2.64
CA GLY A 54 -27.88 -5.48 -3.81
C GLY A 54 -26.76 -6.52 -3.61
N LEU A 55 -26.45 -6.87 -2.36
CA LEU A 55 -25.41 -7.83 -1.99
C LEU A 55 -25.97 -9.25 -1.86
N LYS A 56 -25.19 -10.24 -2.30
CA LYS A 56 -25.48 -11.66 -2.11
C LYS A 56 -24.58 -12.26 -1.03
N ALA A 57 -25.19 -12.91 -0.03
CA ALA A 57 -24.44 -13.75 0.90
C ALA A 57 -23.95 -15.01 0.18
N LEU A 58 -22.69 -15.01 -0.28
CA LEU A 58 -22.14 -16.09 -1.08
C LEU A 58 -21.65 -17.26 -0.24
N VAL A 59 -21.15 -16.98 0.97
CA VAL A 59 -20.51 -17.97 1.84
C VAL A 59 -20.86 -17.69 3.29
N TYR A 60 -21.14 -18.74 4.07
CA TYR A 60 -21.10 -18.70 5.52
C TYR A 60 -19.85 -19.43 6.01
N GLN A 61 -19.05 -18.76 6.85
CA GLN A 61 -17.75 -19.26 7.26
C GLN A 61 -17.32 -18.73 8.63
N PRO A 62 -16.37 -19.38 9.31
CA PRO A 62 -15.83 -20.70 9.04
C PRO A 62 -16.57 -21.76 9.89
N PHE A 63 -16.68 -22.99 9.38
CA PHE A 63 -16.97 -24.15 10.21
C PHE A 63 -15.69 -24.90 10.55
N ARG A 64 -15.36 -25.01 11.84
CA ARG A 64 -14.05 -25.50 12.30
C ARG A 64 -14.13 -26.88 12.91
N ASP A 65 -13.04 -27.64 12.90
CA ASP A 65 -12.85 -28.84 13.72
C ASP A 65 -13.93 -29.91 13.50
N PHE A 66 -14.07 -30.40 12.27
CA PHE A 66 -15.11 -31.36 11.89
C PHE A 66 -14.56 -32.75 11.55
N GLU A 67 -13.81 -32.88 10.45
CA GLU A 67 -13.42 -34.15 9.88
C GLU A 67 -12.40 -34.88 10.76
N GLY A 68 -12.47 -36.21 10.81
CA GLY A 68 -11.53 -37.03 11.57
C GLY A 68 -11.72 -37.00 13.09
N MET A 69 -12.80 -36.40 13.60
CA MET A 69 -13.09 -36.39 15.03
C MET A 69 -13.45 -37.79 15.58
N PRO A 70 -13.04 -38.12 16.83
CA PRO A 70 -13.51 -39.32 17.53
C PRO A 70 -14.92 -39.11 18.09
N GLU A 71 -15.62 -40.19 18.39
CA GLU A 71 -16.82 -40.10 19.23
C GLU A 71 -16.46 -39.69 20.67
N PRO A 72 -17.31 -38.89 21.36
CA PRO A 72 -18.60 -38.34 20.92
C PRO A 72 -18.50 -36.99 20.18
N LEU A 73 -17.29 -36.51 19.85
CA LEU A 73 -17.09 -35.19 19.23
C LEU A 73 -17.58 -35.16 17.79
N ARG A 74 -17.41 -36.27 17.05
CA ARG A 74 -17.96 -36.43 15.71
C ARG A 74 -19.47 -36.19 15.69
N SER A 75 -20.23 -36.92 16.52
CA SER A 75 -21.69 -36.73 16.64
C SER A 75 -22.09 -35.28 16.97
N ARG A 76 -21.34 -34.60 17.84
CA ARG A 76 -21.57 -33.18 18.14
C ARG A 76 -21.26 -32.26 16.96
N GLY A 77 -20.25 -32.60 16.15
CA GLY A 77 -19.92 -31.89 14.93
C GLY A 77 -21.08 -31.87 13.93
N PHE A 78 -21.70 -33.04 13.70
CA PHE A 78 -22.89 -33.15 12.85
C PHE A 78 -24.08 -32.34 13.38
N ALA A 79 -24.39 -32.45 14.67
CA ALA A 79 -25.46 -31.66 15.29
C ALA A 79 -25.20 -30.15 15.17
N ARG A 80 -23.95 -29.70 15.32
CA ARG A 80 -23.59 -28.29 15.11
C ARG A 80 -23.78 -27.88 13.66
N ALA A 81 -23.43 -28.73 12.70
CA ALA A 81 -23.61 -28.42 11.28
C ALA A 81 -25.08 -28.28 10.88
N GLU A 82 -25.97 -29.14 11.39
CA GLU A 82 -27.41 -29.02 11.16
C GLU A 82 -27.97 -27.67 11.60
N GLN A 83 -27.56 -27.18 12.78
CA GLN A 83 -27.91 -25.84 13.25
C GLN A 83 -27.36 -24.74 12.31
N LYS A 84 -26.17 -24.92 11.72
CA LYS A 84 -25.64 -23.96 10.75
C LYS A 84 -26.42 -23.96 9.44
N PHE A 85 -26.91 -25.12 8.98
CA PHE A 85 -27.75 -25.20 7.79
C PHE A 85 -29.05 -24.40 7.94
N GLU A 86 -29.64 -24.39 9.14
CA GLU A 86 -30.80 -23.55 9.47
C GLU A 86 -30.47 -22.06 9.32
N LEU A 87 -29.40 -21.59 9.96
CA LEU A 87 -28.93 -20.21 9.87
C LEU A 87 -28.64 -19.78 8.42
N MET A 88 -27.99 -20.64 7.65
CA MET A 88 -27.66 -20.37 6.25
C MET A 88 -28.91 -20.13 5.40
N ARG A 89 -29.98 -20.90 5.61
CA ARG A 89 -31.26 -20.69 4.90
C ARG A 89 -31.92 -19.37 5.24
N GLU A 90 -31.85 -18.97 6.51
CA GLU A 90 -32.43 -17.71 6.97
C GLU A 90 -31.70 -16.51 6.35
N ILE A 91 -30.37 -16.55 6.33
CA ILE A 91 -29.52 -15.52 5.70
C ILE A 91 -29.65 -15.55 4.17
N GLY A 92 -29.91 -16.73 3.60
CA GLY A 92 -30.05 -16.93 2.15
C GLY A 92 -28.73 -17.25 1.44
N THR A 93 -27.80 -17.92 2.11
CA THR A 93 -26.56 -18.45 1.50
C THR A 93 -26.67 -19.96 1.29
N ASP A 94 -25.99 -20.49 0.28
CA ASP A 94 -26.01 -21.91 -0.07
C ASP A 94 -24.65 -22.61 0.11
N LEU A 95 -23.59 -21.90 0.50
CA LEU A 95 -22.24 -22.46 0.59
C LEU A 95 -21.68 -22.35 2.02
N LEU A 96 -21.41 -23.49 2.64
CA LEU A 96 -20.70 -23.60 3.91
C LEU A 96 -19.21 -23.82 3.64
N MET A 97 -18.36 -22.94 4.15
CA MET A 97 -16.91 -23.16 4.12
C MET A 97 -16.46 -23.86 5.40
N ILE A 98 -15.76 -24.97 5.25
CA ILE A 98 -15.22 -25.79 6.34
C ILE A 98 -13.71 -25.79 6.23
N CYS A 99 -13.03 -25.39 7.30
CA CYS A 99 -11.59 -25.42 7.36
C CYS A 99 -11.10 -26.74 7.97
N SER A 100 -9.95 -27.22 7.50
CA SER A 100 -9.28 -28.43 8.01
C SER A 100 -9.13 -28.39 9.53
N ASN A 101 -9.35 -29.53 10.17
CA ASN A 101 -9.36 -29.71 11.61
C ASN A 101 -7.98 -29.38 12.22
N VAL A 102 -7.96 -28.54 13.25
CA VAL A 102 -6.75 -28.16 13.99
C VAL A 102 -6.69 -28.81 15.37
N SER A 103 -7.72 -29.58 15.73
CA SER A 103 -7.79 -30.23 17.03
C SER A 103 -6.75 -31.34 17.16
N PRO A 104 -5.99 -31.40 18.28
CA PRO A 104 -5.09 -32.50 18.56
C PRO A 104 -5.82 -33.83 18.79
N LYS A 105 -7.16 -33.81 18.90
CA LYS A 105 -7.99 -35.01 19.04
C LYS A 105 -8.35 -35.65 17.70
N ALA A 106 -8.10 -34.98 16.57
CA ALA A 106 -8.40 -35.52 15.25
C ALA A 106 -7.54 -36.77 15.00
N ILE A 107 -8.17 -37.83 14.48
CA ILE A 107 -7.51 -39.14 14.25
C ILE A 107 -6.74 -39.14 12.92
N GLY A 108 -7.11 -38.28 11.97
CA GLY A 108 -6.47 -38.16 10.66
C GLY A 108 -6.88 -39.24 9.67
N GLY A 109 -6.26 -39.20 8.49
CA GLY A 109 -6.49 -40.11 7.37
C GLY A 109 -7.40 -39.53 6.28
N ILE A 110 -6.85 -39.43 5.06
CA ILE A 110 -7.54 -38.91 3.86
C ILE A 110 -8.88 -39.61 3.61
N GLN A 111 -8.91 -40.93 3.71
CA GLN A 111 -10.13 -41.72 3.48
C GLN A 111 -11.22 -41.41 4.51
N ARG A 112 -10.85 -41.30 5.78
CA ARG A 112 -11.78 -40.95 6.85
C ARG A 112 -12.33 -39.55 6.69
N ALA A 113 -11.47 -38.58 6.37
CA ALA A 113 -11.91 -37.21 6.10
C ALA A 113 -12.89 -37.16 4.92
N ALA A 114 -12.63 -37.95 3.86
CA ALA A 114 -13.54 -38.06 2.71
C ALA A 114 -14.90 -38.64 3.09
N GLU A 115 -14.94 -39.68 3.93
CA GLU A 115 -16.18 -40.28 4.43
C GLU A 115 -16.98 -39.30 5.32
N ASP A 116 -16.31 -38.63 6.25
CA ASP A 116 -16.94 -37.64 7.13
C ASP A 116 -17.52 -36.46 6.33
N LEU A 117 -16.77 -35.91 5.38
CA LEU A 117 -17.23 -34.81 4.52
C LEU A 117 -18.31 -35.25 3.53
N PHE A 118 -18.25 -36.48 3.02
CA PHE A 118 -19.33 -37.04 2.20
C PHE A 118 -20.64 -37.09 2.97
N GLU A 119 -20.64 -37.68 4.18
CA GLU A 119 -21.85 -37.80 5.02
C GLU A 119 -22.41 -36.41 5.39
N LEU A 120 -21.55 -35.46 5.73
CA LEU A 120 -21.97 -34.08 5.99
C LEU A 120 -22.62 -33.44 4.76
N THR A 121 -22.00 -33.63 3.60
CA THR A 121 -22.48 -33.01 2.36
C THR A 121 -23.79 -33.63 1.90
N GLU A 122 -24.03 -34.93 2.12
CA GLU A 122 -25.32 -35.57 1.89
C GLU A 122 -26.44 -34.90 2.71
N LEU A 123 -26.16 -34.51 3.96
CA LEU A 123 -27.12 -33.79 4.81
C LEU A 123 -27.35 -32.35 4.32
N ALA A 124 -26.28 -31.67 3.89
CA ALA A 124 -26.34 -30.33 3.32
C ALA A 124 -27.16 -30.31 2.00
N ALA A 125 -26.89 -31.27 1.11
CA ALA A 125 -27.48 -31.35 -0.23
C ALA A 125 -28.99 -31.62 -0.20
N LYS A 126 -29.49 -32.39 0.78
CA LYS A 126 -30.93 -32.57 1.03
C LYS A 126 -31.67 -31.25 1.27
N GLN A 127 -30.94 -30.22 1.68
CA GLN A 127 -31.45 -28.88 1.97
C GLN A 127 -31.05 -27.86 0.90
N GLY A 128 -30.49 -28.32 -0.24
CA GLY A 128 -30.01 -27.47 -1.33
C GLY A 128 -28.70 -26.73 -1.02
N LEU A 129 -27.95 -27.14 0.00
CA LEU A 129 -26.70 -26.52 0.41
C LEU A 129 -25.49 -27.27 -0.15
N ARG A 130 -24.37 -26.56 -0.22
CA ARG A 130 -23.06 -27.00 -0.71
C ARG A 130 -22.00 -26.81 0.37
N VAL A 131 -20.93 -27.59 0.28
CA VAL A 131 -19.80 -27.55 1.20
C VAL A 131 -18.51 -27.29 0.42
N ALA A 132 -17.70 -26.34 0.89
CA ALA A 132 -16.35 -26.11 0.38
C ALA A 132 -15.33 -26.42 1.48
N TYR A 133 -14.35 -27.27 1.17
CA TYR A 133 -13.32 -27.68 2.13
C TYR A 133 -12.01 -26.94 1.86
N GLU A 134 -11.49 -26.28 2.91
CA GLU A 134 -10.28 -25.48 2.91
C GLU A 134 -9.17 -26.17 3.71
N ALA A 135 -7.94 -26.18 3.19
CA ALA A 135 -6.76 -26.61 3.94
C ALA A 135 -6.09 -25.40 4.62
N LEU A 136 -6.14 -25.34 5.95
CA LEU A 136 -5.39 -24.36 6.73
C LEU A 136 -3.91 -24.73 6.74
N SER A 137 -3.00 -23.76 6.61
CA SER A 137 -1.56 -24.04 6.62
C SER A 137 -1.01 -24.61 7.94
N TRP A 138 -1.83 -24.64 9.00
CA TRP A 138 -1.58 -25.27 10.30
C TRP A 138 -2.60 -26.36 10.66
N GLY A 139 -3.35 -26.89 9.69
CA GLY A 139 -4.23 -28.03 9.91
C GLY A 139 -3.47 -29.24 10.47
N GLN A 140 -4.11 -29.98 11.38
CA GLN A 140 -3.48 -31.07 12.14
C GLN A 140 -3.03 -32.22 11.23
N HIS A 141 -3.87 -32.56 10.23
CA HIS A 141 -3.63 -33.66 9.29
C HIS A 141 -3.71 -33.25 7.82
N VAL A 142 -4.41 -32.16 7.54
CA VAL A 142 -4.59 -31.62 6.18
C VAL A 142 -4.18 -30.17 6.23
N ASN A 143 -3.05 -29.85 5.63
CA ASN A 143 -2.53 -28.47 5.57
C ASN A 143 -1.97 -28.11 4.19
N ASP A 144 -2.34 -28.90 3.19
CA ASP A 144 -1.97 -28.75 1.80
C ASP A 144 -3.21 -28.86 0.93
N TYR A 145 -3.36 -27.96 -0.04
CA TYR A 145 -4.54 -27.95 -0.91
C TYR A 145 -4.64 -29.21 -1.80
N ARG A 146 -3.52 -29.90 -2.04
CA ARG A 146 -3.49 -31.16 -2.79
C ARG A 146 -4.13 -32.29 -2.00
N ASP A 147 -3.92 -32.31 -0.69
CA ASP A 147 -4.55 -33.28 0.21
C ASP A 147 -6.06 -32.98 0.37
N SER A 148 -6.45 -31.71 0.48
CA SER A 148 -7.88 -31.36 0.50
C SER A 148 -8.55 -31.71 -0.84
N TRP A 149 -7.87 -31.51 -1.97
CA TRP A 149 -8.36 -31.98 -3.27
C TRP A 149 -8.54 -33.49 -3.30
N GLU A 150 -7.55 -34.26 -2.85
CA GLU A 150 -7.65 -35.71 -2.82
C GLU A 150 -8.82 -36.19 -1.97
N ILE A 151 -9.08 -35.54 -0.83
CA ILE A 151 -10.26 -35.80 0.01
C ILE A 151 -11.56 -35.53 -0.74
N VAL A 152 -11.70 -34.34 -1.35
CA VAL A 152 -12.90 -33.97 -2.13
C VAL A 152 -13.11 -34.93 -3.32
N ARG A 153 -12.03 -35.29 -4.01
CA ARG A 153 -12.05 -36.22 -5.14
C ARG A 153 -12.49 -37.62 -4.73
N ARG A 154 -12.07 -38.13 -3.56
CA ARG A 154 -12.49 -39.44 -3.04
C ARG A 154 -13.92 -39.45 -2.51
N ALA A 155 -14.33 -38.38 -1.83
CA ALA A 155 -15.72 -38.21 -1.41
C ALA A 155 -16.65 -38.18 -2.62
N ASN A 156 -16.23 -37.54 -3.73
CA ASN A 156 -16.91 -37.58 -5.02
C ASN A 156 -18.40 -37.18 -4.96
N HIS A 157 -18.76 -36.23 -4.09
CA HIS A 157 -20.11 -35.70 -3.99
C HIS A 157 -20.24 -34.41 -4.83
N PRO A 158 -21.29 -34.21 -5.65
CA PRO A 158 -21.41 -33.03 -6.53
C PRO A 158 -21.58 -31.70 -5.76
N ALA A 159 -22.11 -31.73 -4.55
CA ALA A 159 -22.23 -30.57 -3.67
C ALA A 159 -21.03 -30.38 -2.71
N LEU A 160 -19.94 -31.13 -2.89
CA LEU A 160 -18.67 -30.94 -2.18
C LEU A 160 -17.60 -30.44 -3.15
N GLY A 161 -16.96 -29.34 -2.80
CA GLY A 161 -15.89 -28.72 -3.57
C GLY A 161 -14.77 -28.19 -2.67
N LEU A 162 -13.82 -27.50 -3.29
CA LEU A 162 -12.66 -26.90 -2.62
C LEU A 162 -12.83 -25.41 -2.38
N THR A 163 -12.23 -24.97 -1.27
CA THR A 163 -11.76 -23.60 -1.09
C THR A 163 -10.26 -23.57 -1.32
N LEU A 164 -9.79 -22.68 -2.21
CA LEU A 164 -8.36 -22.36 -2.33
C LEU A 164 -8.11 -21.02 -1.67
N ASP A 165 -7.25 -20.98 -0.65
CA ASP A 165 -6.78 -19.76 0.00
C ASP A 165 -5.32 -19.49 -0.38
N THR A 166 -5.03 -18.33 -0.97
CA THR A 166 -3.68 -18.02 -1.46
C THR A 166 -2.66 -17.97 -0.34
N PHE A 167 -3.01 -17.41 0.82
CA PHE A 167 -2.07 -17.30 1.93
C PHE A 167 -1.70 -18.68 2.49
N HIS A 168 -2.66 -19.59 2.66
CA HIS A 168 -2.37 -20.94 3.14
C HIS A 168 -1.44 -21.70 2.19
N ILE A 169 -1.59 -21.53 0.89
CA ILE A 169 -0.72 -22.13 -0.13
C ILE A 169 0.69 -21.51 -0.07
N PHE A 170 0.80 -20.18 -0.12
CA PHE A 170 2.09 -19.49 -0.18
C PHE A 170 2.87 -19.55 1.14
N SER A 171 2.21 -19.47 2.29
CA SER A 171 2.87 -19.54 3.61
C SER A 171 3.58 -20.89 3.84
N ARG A 172 3.16 -21.94 3.13
CA ARG A 172 3.82 -23.26 3.13
C ARG A 172 4.79 -23.46 1.96
N GLN A 173 4.90 -22.50 1.05
CA GLN A 173 5.68 -22.62 -0.18
C GLN A 173 5.25 -23.83 -1.03
N THR A 174 3.97 -24.21 -0.98
CA THR A 174 3.44 -25.33 -1.78
C THR A 174 3.41 -24.95 -3.25
N GLU A 175 3.76 -25.88 -4.15
CA GLU A 175 3.80 -25.59 -5.58
C GLU A 175 2.40 -25.39 -6.18
N LEU A 176 2.32 -24.55 -7.20
CA LEU A 176 1.05 -24.12 -7.81
C LEU A 176 0.64 -24.91 -9.04
N ASP A 177 1.56 -25.63 -9.68
CA ASP A 177 1.29 -26.30 -10.95
C ASP A 177 0.22 -27.40 -10.84
N SER A 178 0.05 -28.00 -9.65
CA SER A 178 -0.99 -29.01 -9.43
C SER A 178 -2.42 -28.44 -9.48
N ILE A 179 -2.60 -27.12 -9.34
CA ILE A 179 -3.92 -26.45 -9.43
C ILE A 179 -4.58 -26.72 -10.78
N VAL A 180 -3.82 -26.78 -11.88
CA VAL A 180 -4.39 -26.96 -13.24
C VAL A 180 -5.06 -28.31 -13.43
N ASN A 181 -4.78 -29.29 -12.55
CA ASN A 181 -5.37 -30.61 -12.58
C ASN A 181 -6.70 -30.69 -11.80
N ILE A 182 -7.10 -29.61 -11.12
CA ILE A 182 -8.36 -29.52 -10.40
C ILE A 182 -9.42 -28.99 -11.38
N PRO A 183 -10.52 -29.72 -11.61
CA PRO A 183 -11.61 -29.20 -12.44
C PRO A 183 -12.17 -27.91 -11.85
N GLY A 184 -12.34 -26.86 -12.67
CA GLY A 184 -12.80 -25.56 -12.20
C GLY A 184 -14.19 -25.58 -11.54
N ASP A 185 -15.05 -26.52 -11.91
CA ASP A 185 -16.36 -26.76 -11.29
C ASP A 185 -16.27 -27.45 -9.91
N ARG A 186 -15.09 -27.97 -9.54
CA ARG A 186 -14.79 -28.50 -8.20
C ARG A 186 -14.16 -27.48 -7.26
N ILE A 187 -13.84 -26.29 -7.75
CA ILE A 187 -13.42 -25.15 -6.92
C ILE A 187 -14.67 -24.31 -6.66
N PHE A 188 -15.13 -24.30 -5.41
CA PHE A 188 -16.36 -23.59 -5.02
C PHE A 188 -16.09 -22.18 -4.51
N LEU A 189 -14.89 -21.94 -3.99
CA LEU A 189 -14.48 -20.66 -3.43
C LEU A 189 -12.98 -20.46 -3.65
N VAL A 190 -12.59 -19.25 -3.99
CA VAL A 190 -11.20 -18.81 -3.92
C VAL A 190 -11.14 -17.62 -2.99
N GLN A 191 -10.37 -17.77 -1.92
CA GLN A 191 -10.06 -16.70 -0.98
C GLN A 191 -8.64 -16.21 -1.26
N VAL A 192 -8.51 -14.91 -1.34
CA VAL A 192 -7.26 -14.26 -1.70
C VAL A 192 -6.83 -13.36 -0.55
N ALA A 193 -5.60 -13.58 -0.14
CA ALA A 193 -4.84 -12.73 0.74
C ALA A 193 -3.40 -12.66 0.24
N ASP A 194 -2.89 -11.44 0.18
CA ASP A 194 -1.46 -11.16 0.06
C ASP A 194 -0.83 -11.11 1.45
N ALA A 195 0.50 -11.05 1.53
CA ALA A 195 1.23 -10.84 2.77
C ALA A 195 2.67 -10.39 2.48
N PRO A 196 3.34 -9.65 3.40
CA PRO A 196 4.78 -9.49 3.34
C PRO A 196 5.48 -10.83 3.56
N GLN A 197 6.63 -11.07 2.95
CA GLN A 197 7.36 -12.32 3.10
C GLN A 197 8.11 -12.35 4.43
N LEU A 198 7.55 -13.09 5.41
CA LEU A 198 8.08 -13.16 6.77
C LEU A 198 8.53 -14.59 7.12
N THR A 199 9.57 -14.68 7.95
CA THR A 199 10.02 -15.95 8.54
C THR A 199 9.42 -16.09 9.94
N MET A 200 8.22 -16.68 10.03
CA MET A 200 7.54 -16.96 11.30
C MET A 200 6.52 -18.11 11.15
N ASP A 201 5.84 -18.49 12.24
CA ASP A 201 4.83 -19.54 12.16
C ASP A 201 3.61 -19.10 11.31
N PRO A 202 3.05 -19.98 10.46
CA PRO A 202 1.96 -19.60 9.56
C PRO A 202 0.69 -19.10 10.26
N PHE A 203 0.41 -19.54 11.49
CA PHE A 203 -0.78 -19.13 12.22
C PHE A 203 -0.69 -17.67 12.65
N SER A 204 0.39 -17.29 13.34
CA SER A 204 0.64 -15.90 13.72
C SER A 204 0.79 -15.02 12.48
N TRP A 205 1.48 -15.50 11.44
CA TRP A 205 1.62 -14.77 10.18
C TRP A 205 0.26 -14.44 9.56
N SER A 206 -0.60 -15.45 9.43
CA SER A 206 -1.95 -15.31 8.88
C SER A 206 -2.81 -14.34 9.66
N ARG A 207 -2.66 -14.33 10.99
CA ARG A 207 -3.54 -13.58 11.88
C ARG A 207 -3.27 -12.08 11.88
N HIS A 208 -2.02 -11.70 11.65
CA HIS A 208 -1.55 -10.34 11.90
C HIS A 208 -1.10 -9.60 10.65
N HIS A 209 -0.69 -10.29 9.58
CA HIS A 209 0.01 -9.65 8.46
C HIS A 209 -0.57 -9.94 7.07
N ARG A 210 -1.74 -10.60 6.95
CA ARG A 210 -2.42 -10.66 5.64
C ARG A 210 -2.74 -9.23 5.18
N CYS A 211 -2.70 -8.97 3.88
CA CYS A 211 -3.07 -7.70 3.27
C CYS A 211 -3.77 -7.93 1.92
N PHE A 212 -4.27 -6.86 1.30
CA PHE A 212 -4.94 -6.96 0.02
C PHE A 212 -3.93 -7.24 -1.12
N PRO A 213 -4.34 -7.94 -2.19
CA PRO A 213 -3.52 -8.14 -3.38
C PRO A 213 -2.81 -6.88 -3.88
N GLY A 214 -1.48 -6.98 -4.06
CA GLY A 214 -0.65 -5.88 -4.50
C GLY A 214 -0.08 -5.03 -3.36
N GLN A 215 -0.50 -5.27 -2.11
CA GLN A 215 0.09 -4.64 -0.92
C GLN A 215 1.22 -5.48 -0.31
N GLY A 216 1.27 -6.78 -0.59
CA GLY A 216 2.26 -7.70 -0.04
C GLY A 216 3.35 -8.06 -1.05
N GLU A 217 3.92 -9.25 -0.87
CA GLU A 217 5.07 -9.75 -1.63
C GLU A 217 4.82 -11.16 -2.20
N LEU A 218 3.60 -11.71 -2.04
CA LEU A 218 3.27 -13.03 -2.56
C LEU A 218 3.11 -12.98 -4.08
N ASN A 219 3.54 -14.04 -4.78
CA ASN A 219 3.44 -14.15 -6.24
C ASN A 219 2.00 -14.54 -6.67
N LEU A 220 1.06 -13.66 -6.37
CA LEU A 220 -0.36 -13.82 -6.67
C LEU A 220 -0.65 -13.92 -8.17
N GLN A 221 0.21 -13.32 -9.00
CA GLN A 221 0.13 -13.43 -10.47
C GLN A 221 0.17 -14.88 -10.93
N THR A 222 1.16 -15.66 -10.45
CA THR A 222 1.31 -17.07 -10.84
C THR A 222 0.12 -17.90 -10.39
N PHE A 223 -0.41 -17.64 -9.19
CA PHE A 223 -1.63 -18.30 -8.71
C PHE A 223 -2.82 -18.05 -9.66
N MET A 224 -3.02 -16.80 -10.08
CA MET A 224 -4.12 -16.43 -10.98
C MET A 224 -4.00 -17.04 -12.37
N GLU A 225 -2.78 -17.19 -12.90
CA GLU A 225 -2.55 -17.89 -14.17
C GLU A 225 -2.97 -19.36 -14.07
N ARG A 226 -2.60 -20.05 -12.99
CA ARG A 226 -2.96 -21.46 -12.76
C ARG A 226 -4.45 -21.62 -12.48
N LEU A 227 -5.05 -20.74 -11.69
CA LEU A 227 -6.48 -20.75 -11.41
C LEU A 227 -7.30 -20.60 -12.70
N ARG A 228 -6.94 -19.66 -13.58
CA ARG A 228 -7.68 -19.48 -14.85
C ARG A 228 -7.58 -20.69 -15.77
N ALA A 229 -6.45 -21.40 -15.77
CA ALA A 229 -6.29 -22.61 -16.56
C ALA A 229 -7.30 -23.71 -16.18
N THR A 230 -7.85 -23.69 -14.97
CA THR A 230 -8.91 -24.62 -14.52
C THR A 230 -10.30 -24.31 -15.12
N GLY A 231 -10.51 -23.10 -15.65
CA GLY A 231 -11.81 -22.61 -16.08
C GLY A 231 -12.71 -22.08 -14.95
N PHE A 232 -12.17 -21.89 -13.74
CA PHE A 232 -12.92 -21.33 -12.61
C PHE A 232 -13.51 -19.94 -12.90
N ASP A 233 -14.81 -19.78 -12.62
CA ASP A 233 -15.55 -18.52 -12.77
C ASP A 233 -16.41 -18.15 -11.54
N GLY A 234 -16.19 -18.84 -10.42
CA GLY A 234 -17.00 -18.75 -9.20
C GLY A 234 -16.70 -17.55 -8.29
N PRO A 235 -17.09 -17.63 -7.01
CA PRO A 235 -16.77 -16.64 -5.96
C PRO A 235 -15.26 -16.44 -5.78
N PHE A 236 -14.79 -15.23 -6.09
CA PHE A 236 -13.40 -14.80 -5.94
C PHE A 236 -13.37 -13.70 -4.89
N SER A 237 -12.83 -14.03 -3.73
CA SER A 237 -13.11 -13.31 -2.51
C SER A 237 -11.85 -12.94 -1.74
N LEU A 238 -11.95 -11.92 -0.89
CA LEU A 238 -10.88 -11.53 0.02
C LEU A 238 -11.14 -12.08 1.41
N GLU A 239 -10.11 -12.67 2.03
CA GLU A 239 -10.15 -13.10 3.42
C GLU A 239 -8.87 -12.70 4.16
N ILE A 240 -8.92 -11.58 4.89
CA ILE A 240 -7.75 -10.96 5.51
C ILE A 240 -7.96 -10.80 6.99
N PHE A 241 -6.97 -11.26 7.75
CA PHE A 241 -6.82 -10.98 9.16
C PHE A 241 -5.61 -10.07 9.34
N ASN A 242 -5.89 -8.82 9.72
CA ASN A 242 -4.87 -7.82 9.95
C ASN A 242 -5.32 -6.92 11.11
N ASP A 243 -4.43 -6.72 12.08
CA ASP A 243 -4.74 -5.93 13.27
C ASP A 243 -4.99 -4.45 12.93
N GLN A 244 -4.31 -3.93 11.91
CA GLN A 244 -4.43 -2.54 11.48
C GLN A 244 -5.76 -2.28 10.79
N PHE A 245 -6.17 -3.19 9.90
CA PHE A 245 -7.47 -3.07 9.22
C PHE A 245 -8.63 -3.09 10.22
N ARG A 246 -8.48 -3.83 11.33
CA ARG A 246 -9.46 -3.85 12.42
C ARG A 246 -9.55 -2.56 13.22
N ALA A 247 -8.56 -1.67 13.14
CA ALA A 247 -8.50 -0.39 13.82
C ALA A 247 -8.82 0.82 12.90
N SER A 248 -9.16 0.56 11.64
CA SER A 248 -9.24 1.57 10.57
C SER A 248 -10.67 1.88 10.12
N ASP A 249 -10.83 2.87 9.22
CA ASP A 249 -12.11 3.20 8.57
C ASP A 249 -12.55 2.10 7.59
N PRO A 250 -13.71 1.44 7.83
CA PRO A 250 -14.18 0.35 6.98
C PRO A 250 -14.54 0.79 5.57
N PHE A 251 -14.99 2.04 5.34
CA PHE A 251 -15.35 2.51 4.00
C PHE A 251 -14.12 2.70 3.11
N ARG A 252 -13.05 3.23 3.69
CA ARG A 252 -11.76 3.36 3.01
C ARG A 252 -11.18 2.00 2.64
N HIS A 253 -11.12 1.08 3.60
CA HIS A 253 -10.56 -0.25 3.37
C HIS A 253 -11.40 -1.10 2.41
N ALA A 254 -12.73 -0.97 2.42
CA ALA A 254 -13.57 -1.67 1.44
C ALA A 254 -13.29 -1.21 0.00
N ARG A 255 -13.02 0.08 -0.22
CA ARG A 255 -12.62 0.60 -1.55
C ARG A 255 -11.29 0.01 -2.01
N ASP A 256 -10.31 -0.03 -1.13
CA ASP A 256 -8.98 -0.58 -1.42
C ASP A 256 -9.04 -2.09 -1.64
N ALA A 257 -9.86 -2.79 -0.86
CA ALA A 257 -10.18 -4.20 -1.08
C ALA A 257 -10.73 -4.44 -2.49
N TYR A 258 -11.77 -3.71 -2.89
CA TYR A 258 -12.35 -3.87 -4.23
C TYR A 258 -11.32 -3.59 -5.32
N ARG A 259 -10.57 -2.49 -5.17
CA ARG A 259 -9.50 -2.10 -6.09
C ARG A 259 -8.44 -3.18 -6.25
N SER A 260 -8.03 -3.81 -5.16
CA SER A 260 -7.02 -4.88 -5.19
C SER A 260 -7.47 -6.09 -6.02
N LEU A 261 -8.75 -6.47 -5.94
CA LEU A 261 -9.30 -7.54 -6.77
C LEU A 261 -9.36 -7.15 -8.24
N VAL A 262 -9.77 -5.91 -8.55
CA VAL A 262 -9.75 -5.38 -9.92
C VAL A 262 -8.33 -5.43 -10.48
N TYR A 263 -7.35 -4.98 -9.70
CA TYR A 263 -5.93 -5.01 -10.07
C TYR A 263 -5.44 -6.43 -10.36
N MET A 264 -5.58 -7.35 -9.39
CA MET A 264 -5.12 -8.72 -9.50
C MET A 264 -5.81 -9.51 -10.62
N ALA A 265 -7.12 -9.30 -10.80
CA ALA A 265 -7.89 -9.99 -11.83
C ALA A 265 -7.54 -9.53 -13.25
N GLN A 266 -6.92 -8.37 -13.44
CA GLN A 266 -6.71 -7.78 -14.78
C GLN A 266 -5.26 -7.80 -15.25
N GLU A 267 -4.25 -7.83 -14.38
CA GLU A 267 -2.83 -7.92 -14.80
C GLU A 267 -2.53 -9.18 -15.64
N THR A 268 -3.20 -10.28 -15.32
CA THR A 268 -2.98 -11.60 -15.91
C THR A 268 -3.84 -11.85 -17.17
N GLU A 269 -4.70 -10.90 -17.57
CA GLU A 269 -5.53 -11.01 -18.77
C GLU A 269 -4.79 -10.64 -20.07
N SER A 270 -3.61 -10.00 -19.95
CA SER A 270 -2.71 -9.64 -21.06
C SER A 270 -2.30 -10.82 -21.96
N SER A 271 -2.44 -12.06 -21.49
CA SER A 271 -1.91 -13.28 -22.11
C SER A 271 -2.97 -14.17 -22.78
N SER A 272 -4.28 -13.88 -22.64
CA SER A 272 -5.35 -14.75 -23.17
C SER A 272 -6.15 -14.09 -24.30
N LYS A 273 -6.33 -14.79 -25.42
CA LYS A 273 -6.97 -14.29 -26.66
C LYS A 273 -8.50 -14.18 -26.61
N VAL A 274 -9.13 -14.49 -25.48
CA VAL A 274 -10.59 -14.77 -25.42
C VAL A 274 -11.24 -13.97 -24.30
N MET A 275 -11.32 -12.64 -24.41
CA MET A 275 -12.45 -11.86 -23.86
C MET A 275 -12.49 -10.39 -24.33
N THR A 276 -13.68 -9.79 -24.17
CA THR A 276 -14.11 -8.47 -24.63
C THR A 276 -13.31 -7.30 -24.03
N LYS A 277 -12.78 -6.40 -24.89
CA LYS A 277 -12.02 -5.16 -24.58
C LYS A 277 -12.55 -4.25 -23.46
N SER A 278 -13.80 -4.42 -23.01
CA SER A 278 -14.47 -3.51 -22.07
C SER A 278 -13.99 -3.61 -20.62
N ARG A 279 -13.30 -4.70 -20.21
CA ARG A 279 -12.97 -4.96 -18.78
C ARG A 279 -11.49 -4.96 -18.42
N SER A 280 -10.55 -4.87 -19.35
CA SER A 280 -9.11 -4.91 -19.03
C SER A 280 -8.59 -3.56 -18.50
N LEU A 281 -7.66 -3.58 -17.54
CA LEU A 281 -6.91 -2.38 -17.15
C LEU A 281 -5.99 -1.97 -18.32
N PRO A 282 -6.02 -0.70 -18.75
CA PRO A 282 -5.04 -0.19 -19.71
C PRO A 282 -3.62 -0.41 -19.19
N LYS A 283 -2.74 -0.92 -20.06
CA LYS A 283 -1.29 -0.85 -19.81
C LYS A 283 -0.88 0.61 -19.92
N VAL A 284 -0.12 1.07 -18.93
CA VAL A 284 0.39 2.44 -18.87
C VAL A 284 1.91 2.40 -18.78
N ASP A 285 2.57 3.49 -19.10
CA ASP A 285 3.99 3.65 -18.81
C ASP A 285 4.17 4.22 -17.40
N GLN A 286 5.31 3.94 -16.78
CA GLN A 286 5.66 4.54 -15.49
C GLN A 286 5.87 6.06 -15.64
N PRO A 287 5.64 6.86 -14.58
CA PRO A 287 6.07 8.25 -14.55
C PRO A 287 7.59 8.36 -14.77
N ILE A 288 8.03 9.44 -15.41
CA ILE A 288 9.45 9.65 -15.79
C ILE A 288 10.17 10.67 -14.91
N GLY A 289 9.54 11.10 -13.81
CA GLY A 289 10.11 12.04 -12.85
C GLY A 289 9.08 12.93 -12.16
N MET A 290 9.60 13.77 -11.27
CA MET A 290 8.84 14.83 -10.59
C MET A 290 8.89 16.12 -11.42
N ASP A 291 7.73 16.61 -11.88
CA ASP A 291 7.61 17.87 -12.61
C ASP A 291 7.62 19.08 -11.66
N PHE A 292 6.95 18.97 -10.51
CA PHE A 292 6.96 19.97 -9.45
C PHE A 292 6.56 19.41 -8.07
N ILE A 293 6.91 20.15 -7.02
CA ILE A 293 6.40 19.95 -5.65
C ILE A 293 5.72 21.25 -5.21
N GLU A 294 4.47 21.17 -4.75
CA GLU A 294 3.69 22.31 -4.30
C GLU A 294 3.57 22.35 -2.78
N PHE A 295 3.91 23.50 -2.19
CA PHE A 295 3.82 23.77 -0.77
C PHE A 295 2.60 24.64 -0.48
N ALA A 296 1.84 24.24 0.53
CA ALA A 296 0.83 25.07 1.17
C ALA A 296 1.52 25.92 2.25
N VAL A 297 1.47 27.24 2.09
CA VAL A 297 2.23 28.20 2.92
C VAL A 297 1.32 29.35 3.34
N ASP A 298 1.50 29.88 4.56
CA ASP A 298 0.84 31.13 4.98
C ASP A 298 1.75 32.37 4.88
N GLU A 299 1.22 33.54 5.22
CA GLU A 299 1.97 34.79 5.15
C GLU A 299 3.12 34.86 6.16
N SER A 300 2.97 34.21 7.31
CA SER A 300 3.95 34.26 8.40
C SER A 300 5.17 33.38 8.12
N GLU A 301 4.96 32.26 7.43
CA GLU A 301 6.00 31.29 7.07
C GLU A 301 6.68 31.64 5.73
N HIS A 302 6.00 32.39 4.85
CA HIS A 302 6.47 32.70 3.49
C HIS A 302 7.88 33.29 3.46
N GLN A 303 8.12 34.35 4.23
CA GLN A 303 9.39 35.08 4.16
C GLN A 303 10.57 34.19 4.55
N GLN A 304 10.39 33.36 5.59
CA GLN A 304 11.42 32.44 6.06
C GLN A 304 11.67 31.32 5.03
N PHE A 305 10.61 30.75 4.47
CA PHE A 305 10.73 29.67 3.49
C PHE A 305 11.33 30.16 2.16
N ALA A 306 10.89 31.32 1.65
CA ALA A 306 11.46 31.95 0.46
C ALA A 306 12.95 32.30 0.64
N SER A 307 13.32 32.84 1.80
CA SER A 307 14.73 33.11 2.15
C SER A 307 15.57 31.84 2.17
N PHE A 308 15.04 30.75 2.73
CA PHE A 308 15.69 29.45 2.72
C PHE A 308 15.89 28.91 1.29
N LEU A 309 14.85 28.97 0.44
CA LEU A 309 14.95 28.55 -0.96
C LEU A 309 16.03 29.34 -1.71
N GLN A 310 16.09 30.66 -1.49
CA GLN A 310 17.12 31.50 -2.09
C GLN A 310 18.54 31.09 -1.64
N LYS A 311 18.74 30.84 -0.34
CA LYS A 311 20.04 30.41 0.21
C LYS A 311 20.50 29.03 -0.28
N THR A 312 19.55 28.17 -0.66
CA THR A 312 19.83 26.85 -1.25
C THR A 312 19.96 26.87 -2.77
N GLY A 313 19.97 28.07 -3.37
CA GLY A 313 20.24 28.28 -4.78
C GLY A 313 19.00 28.34 -5.68
N PHE A 314 17.80 28.15 -5.15
CA PHE A 314 16.56 28.34 -5.91
C PHE A 314 16.33 29.81 -6.21
N THR A 315 15.68 30.08 -7.34
CA THR A 315 15.34 31.43 -7.77
C THR A 315 13.85 31.54 -8.02
N HIS A 316 13.23 32.62 -7.56
CA HIS A 316 11.85 32.95 -7.90
C HIS A 316 11.77 33.35 -9.38
N VAL A 317 11.45 32.39 -10.24
CA VAL A 317 11.49 32.55 -11.71
C VAL A 317 10.18 33.05 -12.29
N ALA A 318 9.05 32.86 -11.61
CA ALA A 318 7.76 33.30 -12.12
C ALA A 318 6.70 33.48 -11.03
N THR A 319 5.73 34.35 -11.28
CA THR A 319 4.55 34.55 -10.41
C THR A 319 3.28 34.27 -11.19
N HIS A 320 2.32 33.60 -10.57
CA HIS A 320 1.05 33.28 -11.19
C HIS A 320 0.28 34.55 -11.58
N LYS A 321 -0.44 34.53 -12.71
CA LYS A 321 -1.12 35.70 -13.29
C LYS A 321 -2.24 36.27 -12.42
N VAL A 322 -2.98 35.41 -11.74
CA VAL A 322 -4.13 35.77 -10.89
C VAL A 322 -3.91 35.45 -9.41
N LYS A 323 -3.47 34.23 -9.09
CA LYS A 323 -3.30 33.74 -7.72
C LYS A 323 -2.02 34.21 -7.03
N ARG A 324 -2.01 34.10 -5.70
CA ARG A 324 -0.83 34.25 -4.84
C ARG A 324 0.02 32.98 -4.85
N VAL A 325 0.57 32.66 -6.03
CA VAL A 325 1.39 31.48 -6.26
C VAL A 325 2.71 31.87 -6.91
N GLU A 326 3.82 31.35 -6.38
CA GLU A 326 5.19 31.63 -6.83
C GLU A 326 5.85 30.35 -7.32
N LEU A 327 6.55 30.44 -8.45
CA LEU A 327 7.38 29.36 -8.99
C LEU A 327 8.84 29.62 -8.67
N TRP A 328 9.43 28.73 -7.88
CA TRP A 328 10.83 28.71 -7.53
C TRP A 328 11.52 27.58 -8.29
N GLN A 329 12.64 27.87 -8.94
CA GLN A 329 13.29 26.90 -9.82
C GLN A 329 14.82 26.90 -9.65
N GLN A 330 15.40 25.71 -9.75
CA GLN A 330 16.83 25.48 -9.95
C GLN A 330 16.97 24.34 -10.96
N ASP A 331 17.58 24.62 -12.12
CA ASP A 331 17.60 23.73 -13.29
C ASP A 331 16.25 23.06 -13.56
N GLY A 332 16.15 21.73 -13.43
CA GLY A 332 14.93 20.96 -13.68
C GLY A 332 13.95 20.91 -12.52
N ILE A 333 14.31 21.42 -11.34
CA ILE A 333 13.50 21.29 -10.11
C ILE A 333 12.56 22.49 -9.99
N ARG A 334 11.26 22.24 -9.89
CA ARG A 334 10.23 23.26 -9.67
C ARG A 334 9.58 23.09 -8.32
N LEU A 335 9.67 24.12 -7.48
CA LEU A 335 8.98 24.22 -6.20
C LEU A 335 7.95 25.33 -6.29
N VAL A 336 6.69 25.02 -6.01
CA VAL A 336 5.57 25.96 -6.05
C VAL A 336 5.23 26.36 -4.63
N ILE A 337 5.21 27.66 -4.34
CA ILE A 337 4.70 28.19 -3.08
C ILE A 337 3.28 28.69 -3.33
N ASN A 338 2.28 28.06 -2.71
CA ASN A 338 0.88 28.43 -2.83
C ASN A 338 0.35 29.04 -1.52
N ARG A 339 -0.05 30.32 -1.61
CA ARG A 339 -0.66 31.11 -0.53
C ARG A 339 -2.06 31.59 -0.87
N GLU A 340 -2.70 30.99 -1.87
CA GLU A 340 -4.00 31.42 -2.37
C GLU A 340 -5.10 31.18 -1.33
N SER A 341 -5.91 32.20 -1.06
CA SER A 341 -7.01 32.12 -0.10
C SER A 341 -8.20 31.33 -0.65
N GLN A 342 -8.99 30.72 0.22
CA GLN A 342 -10.17 29.91 -0.14
C GLN A 342 -9.85 28.72 -1.07
N SER A 343 -8.57 28.36 -1.18
CA SER A 343 -8.07 27.29 -2.04
C SER A 343 -7.95 25.96 -1.31
N PHE A 344 -7.66 24.89 -2.07
CA PHE A 344 -7.22 23.61 -1.50
C PHE A 344 -5.96 23.76 -0.64
N ALA A 345 -4.94 24.49 -1.12
CA ALA A 345 -3.70 24.71 -0.40
C ALA A 345 -3.94 25.39 0.96
N GLN A 346 -4.82 26.40 1.04
CA GLN A 346 -5.14 27.02 2.33
C GLN A 346 -5.81 26.03 3.31
N ARG A 347 -6.73 25.19 2.83
CA ARG A 347 -7.37 24.17 3.68
C ARG A 347 -6.33 23.15 4.16
N TYR A 348 -5.45 22.71 3.27
CA TYR A 348 -4.37 21.79 3.59
C TYR A 348 -3.40 22.39 4.63
N HIS A 349 -3.01 23.66 4.47
CA HIS A 349 -2.22 24.39 5.46
C HIS A 349 -2.92 24.50 6.82
N THR A 350 -4.23 24.81 6.83
CA THR A 350 -5.00 24.90 8.08
C THR A 350 -4.95 23.60 8.89
N GLU A 351 -4.93 22.47 8.19
CA GLU A 351 -4.87 21.14 8.79
C GLU A 351 -3.45 20.76 9.22
N HIS A 352 -2.45 20.98 8.34
CA HIS A 352 -1.11 20.41 8.43
C HIS A 352 0.02 21.42 8.73
N GLY A 353 -0.26 22.72 8.66
CA GLY A 353 0.73 23.81 8.64
C GLY A 353 1.51 23.87 7.33
N LEU A 354 2.70 24.50 7.34
CA LEU A 354 3.62 24.44 6.21
C LEU A 354 3.89 22.99 5.80
N SER A 355 3.47 22.63 4.60
CA SER A 355 3.47 21.24 4.15
C SER A 355 3.44 21.14 2.63
N VAL A 356 3.87 20.00 2.10
CA VAL A 356 3.66 19.66 0.68
C VAL A 356 2.21 19.21 0.51
N CYS A 357 1.46 19.95 -0.31
CA CYS A 357 0.05 19.71 -0.59
C CYS A 357 -0.20 19.08 -1.96
N ALA A 358 0.78 19.12 -2.88
CA ALA A 358 0.67 18.41 -4.14
C ALA A 358 2.01 18.06 -4.79
N TYR A 359 1.95 17.07 -5.69
CA TYR A 359 3.07 16.57 -6.48
C TYR A 359 2.66 16.54 -7.95
N GLY A 360 3.46 17.14 -8.82
CA GLY A 360 3.35 16.97 -10.27
C GLY A 360 4.16 15.78 -10.72
N LEU A 361 3.50 14.71 -11.16
CA LEU A 361 4.18 13.54 -11.73
C LEU A 361 4.19 13.67 -13.25
N SER A 362 5.38 13.60 -13.85
CA SER A 362 5.52 13.62 -15.31
C SER A 362 5.15 12.25 -15.86
N CYS A 363 3.99 12.17 -16.52
CA CYS A 363 3.37 10.92 -16.96
C CYS A 363 3.30 10.85 -18.49
N PRO A 364 3.82 9.78 -19.12
CA PRO A 364 3.52 9.49 -20.51
C PRO A 364 2.04 9.11 -20.67
N ALA A 365 1.41 9.53 -21.77
CA ALA A 365 0.08 9.09 -22.20
C ALA A 365 -1.02 9.17 -21.12
N VAL A 366 -1.22 10.35 -20.53
CA VAL A 366 -2.19 10.63 -19.46
C VAL A 366 -3.61 10.09 -19.71
N PRO A 367 -4.19 10.12 -20.94
CA PRO A 367 -5.53 9.56 -21.16
C PRO A 367 -5.69 8.08 -20.77
N GLY A 368 -4.67 7.25 -21.02
CA GLY A 368 -4.68 5.84 -20.63
C GLY A 368 -4.57 5.66 -19.12
N LEU A 369 -3.78 6.52 -18.47
CA LEU A 369 -3.63 6.55 -17.02
C LEU A 369 -4.92 6.97 -16.30
N LEU A 370 -5.67 7.93 -16.87
CA LEU A 370 -6.98 8.34 -16.35
C LEU A 370 -8.04 7.24 -16.49
N GLU A 371 -8.06 6.53 -17.63
CA GLU A 371 -8.92 5.37 -17.80
C GLU A 371 -8.58 4.28 -16.77
N ARG A 372 -7.28 4.03 -16.54
CA ARG A 372 -6.80 3.10 -15.52
C ARG A 372 -7.22 3.52 -14.11
N ALA A 373 -7.02 4.78 -13.75
CA ALA A 373 -7.43 5.34 -12.46
C ALA A 373 -8.93 5.14 -12.20
N THR A 374 -9.75 5.45 -13.21
CA THR A 374 -11.21 5.30 -13.16
C THR A 374 -11.62 3.84 -12.96
N LYS A 375 -11.01 2.90 -13.70
CA LYS A 375 -11.28 1.46 -13.57
C LYS A 375 -10.86 0.89 -12.22
N LEU A 376 -9.79 1.43 -11.62
CA LEU A 376 -9.35 1.12 -10.26
C LEU A 376 -10.20 1.81 -9.17
N GLY A 377 -11.17 2.65 -9.54
CA GLY A 377 -12.01 3.37 -8.57
C GLY A 377 -11.25 4.46 -7.82
N TYR A 378 -10.24 5.07 -8.44
CA TYR A 378 -9.71 6.35 -7.99
C TYR A 378 -10.60 7.48 -8.49
N GLN A 379 -10.86 8.45 -7.61
CA GLN A 379 -11.56 9.67 -8.01
C GLN A 379 -10.57 10.57 -8.73
N VAL A 380 -10.85 10.85 -10.00
CA VAL A 380 -10.12 11.84 -10.78
C VAL A 380 -10.75 13.20 -10.50
N GLU A 381 -9.92 14.13 -10.05
CA GLU A 381 -10.31 15.50 -9.79
C GLU A 381 -9.72 16.40 -10.87
N TYR A 382 -10.52 17.33 -11.35
CA TYR A 382 -10.05 18.48 -12.10
C TYR A 382 -10.24 19.68 -11.20
N VAL A 383 -9.20 20.50 -11.10
CA VAL A 383 -9.27 21.73 -10.31
C VAL A 383 -10.33 22.66 -10.92
N ASP A 384 -10.97 23.47 -10.08
CA ASP A 384 -12.09 24.32 -10.49
C ASP A 384 -11.68 25.24 -11.67
N PRO A 385 -12.28 25.09 -12.86
CA PRO A 385 -11.87 25.85 -14.04
C PRO A 385 -12.11 27.36 -13.91
N GLU A 386 -12.92 27.83 -12.95
CA GLU A 386 -13.08 29.28 -12.70
C GLU A 386 -11.85 29.89 -12.03
N TYR A 387 -11.15 29.10 -11.23
CA TYR A 387 -10.00 29.57 -10.45
C TYR A 387 -8.69 28.97 -10.94
N ASP A 388 -8.70 27.83 -11.60
CA ASP A 388 -7.52 27.11 -12.02
C ASP A 388 -7.60 26.62 -13.46
N THR A 389 -6.96 27.36 -14.35
CA THR A 389 -6.98 27.08 -15.79
C THR A 389 -5.88 26.13 -16.24
N HIS A 390 -5.09 25.57 -15.31
CA HIS A 390 -4.05 24.62 -15.70
C HIS A 390 -4.64 23.32 -16.26
N GLY A 391 -5.87 22.93 -15.87
CA GLY A 391 -6.61 21.82 -16.47
C GLY A 391 -5.95 20.44 -16.34
N ILE A 392 -5.02 20.28 -15.39
CA ILE A 392 -4.29 19.03 -15.16
C ILE A 392 -5.14 18.18 -14.21
N ALA A 393 -5.37 16.93 -14.61
CA ALA A 393 -6.08 15.98 -13.77
C ALA A 393 -5.22 15.58 -12.56
N ALA A 394 -5.87 15.41 -11.41
CA ALA A 394 -5.24 14.95 -10.19
C ALA A 394 -5.98 13.77 -9.59
N ILE A 395 -5.29 13.04 -8.73
CA ILE A 395 -5.87 12.08 -7.81
C ILE A 395 -5.42 12.40 -6.39
N THR A 396 -6.21 12.02 -5.39
CA THR A 396 -5.77 12.14 -3.99
C THR A 396 -4.71 11.06 -3.69
N GLY A 397 -3.52 11.50 -3.29
CA GLY A 397 -2.42 10.67 -2.82
C GLY A 397 -2.59 10.22 -1.36
N PRO A 398 -1.64 9.42 -0.85
CA PRO A 398 -1.77 8.77 0.45
C PRO A 398 -1.71 9.72 1.64
N THR A 399 -1.11 10.90 1.49
CA THR A 399 -1.09 11.93 2.55
C THR A 399 -2.32 12.84 2.54
N GLY A 400 -3.26 12.64 1.59
CA GLY A 400 -4.29 13.62 1.26
C GLY A 400 -3.82 14.70 0.26
N ALA A 401 -2.51 14.76 -0.04
CA ALA A 401 -1.97 15.65 -1.06
C ALA A 401 -2.42 15.20 -2.46
N LEU A 402 -2.51 16.14 -3.40
CA LEU A 402 -2.88 15.83 -4.79
C LEU A 402 -1.67 15.29 -5.58
N LEU A 403 -1.90 14.27 -6.41
CA LEU A 403 -0.94 13.80 -7.42
C LEU A 403 -1.45 14.24 -8.80
N TYR A 404 -0.87 15.31 -9.32
CA TYR A 404 -1.17 15.82 -10.66
C TYR A 404 -0.50 14.95 -11.72
N LEU A 405 -1.25 14.59 -12.76
CA LEU A 405 -0.80 13.78 -13.89
C LEU A 405 -0.38 14.71 -15.03
N VAL A 406 0.87 15.17 -15.01
CA VAL A 406 1.41 16.13 -15.97
C VAL A 406 1.79 15.39 -17.25
N ASP A 407 1.16 15.72 -18.37
CA ASP A 407 1.47 15.06 -19.66
C ASP A 407 2.85 15.49 -20.17
N SER A 408 3.76 14.53 -20.28
CA SER A 408 5.12 14.78 -20.78
C SER A 408 5.17 15.09 -22.28
N ASN A 409 4.09 14.81 -23.03
CA ASN A 409 4.01 15.06 -24.47
C ASN A 409 3.24 16.35 -24.84
N ASP A 410 2.66 17.06 -23.88
CA ASP A 410 1.93 18.31 -24.16
C ASP A 410 2.93 19.48 -24.36
N PRO A 411 3.01 20.06 -25.58
CA PRO A 411 3.95 21.13 -25.89
C PRO A 411 3.56 22.50 -25.31
N SER A 412 2.39 22.64 -24.65
CA SER A 412 2.01 23.87 -23.96
C SER A 412 2.28 23.72 -22.46
N PRO A 413 3.50 24.00 -21.95
CA PRO A 413 3.77 23.91 -20.52
C PRO A 413 2.79 24.84 -19.80
N HIS A 414 1.91 24.25 -19.00
CA HIS A 414 0.93 24.95 -18.16
C HIS A 414 1.56 26.13 -17.40
N TRP A 415 2.86 26.03 -17.08
CA TRP A 415 3.68 27.11 -16.56
C TRP A 415 3.61 28.43 -17.35
N GLU A 416 3.74 28.44 -18.68
CA GLU A 416 3.68 29.67 -19.49
C GLU A 416 2.26 30.25 -19.58
N ARG A 417 1.26 29.37 -19.53
CA ARG A 417 -0.15 29.75 -19.52
C ARG A 417 -0.54 30.41 -18.20
N GLU A 418 -0.05 29.91 -17.07
CA GLU A 418 -0.48 30.37 -15.74
C GLU A 418 0.45 31.42 -15.12
N PHE A 419 1.72 31.49 -15.51
CA PHE A 419 2.72 32.33 -14.84
C PHE A 419 3.30 33.44 -15.74
N ILE A 420 3.78 34.50 -15.09
CA ILE A 420 4.58 35.58 -15.66
C ILE A 420 6.02 35.39 -15.18
N TYR A 421 6.94 35.18 -16.12
CA TYR A 421 8.35 34.92 -15.83
C TYR A 421 9.15 36.20 -15.59
N HIS A 422 10.10 36.11 -14.66
CA HIS A 422 11.04 37.15 -14.29
C HIS A 422 12.41 36.87 -14.91
N SER A 423 13.13 37.94 -15.28
CA SER A 423 14.54 37.83 -15.69
C SER A 423 15.40 37.73 -14.44
N VAL A 424 16.02 36.56 -14.23
CA VAL A 424 16.79 36.27 -13.02
C VAL A 424 18.05 35.46 -13.36
N ASP A 425 19.12 35.69 -12.61
CA ASP A 425 20.32 34.86 -12.67
C ASP A 425 20.02 33.49 -12.07
N ARG A 426 20.44 32.43 -12.77
CA ARG A 426 20.18 31.05 -12.36
C ARG A 426 21.44 30.43 -11.79
N ASN A 427 21.31 29.82 -10.63
CA ASN A 427 22.32 28.91 -10.09
C ASN A 427 22.07 27.49 -10.62
N SER A 428 23.12 26.68 -10.70
CA SER A 428 23.06 25.30 -11.20
C SER A 428 23.95 24.41 -10.34
N TYR A 429 23.47 24.11 -9.13
CA TYR A 429 24.09 23.10 -8.25
C TYR A 429 23.23 21.84 -8.13
N LEU A 430 21.92 21.95 -8.35
CA LEU A 430 20.93 20.89 -8.18
C LEU A 430 20.24 20.60 -9.51
N SER A 431 20.09 19.33 -9.84
CA SER A 431 19.63 18.90 -11.17
C SER A 431 18.18 18.40 -11.20
N ARG A 432 17.78 17.55 -10.25
CA ARG A 432 16.43 16.98 -10.14
C ARG A 432 16.07 16.58 -8.71
N VAL A 433 14.80 16.26 -8.48
CA VAL A 433 14.35 15.58 -7.26
C VAL A 433 14.77 14.11 -7.35
N ASP A 434 15.57 13.62 -6.39
CA ASP A 434 16.03 12.23 -6.31
C ASP A 434 14.92 11.34 -5.70
N HIS A 435 14.40 11.74 -4.55
CA HIS A 435 13.28 11.06 -3.90
C HIS A 435 12.55 11.98 -2.90
N VAL A 436 11.31 11.62 -2.57
CA VAL A 436 10.56 12.27 -1.48
C VAL A 436 10.24 11.24 -0.41
N ALA A 437 10.64 11.53 0.82
CA ALA A 437 10.29 10.70 1.96
C ALA A 437 9.08 11.26 2.70
N THR A 438 8.10 10.40 2.91
CA THR A 438 6.84 10.70 3.58
C THR A 438 6.70 9.85 4.85
N THR A 439 5.97 10.39 5.82
CA THR A 439 5.48 9.66 6.99
C THR A 439 4.00 9.40 6.82
N LEU A 440 3.60 8.16 7.07
CA LEU A 440 2.23 7.68 7.00
C LEU A 440 1.88 6.88 8.26
N PRO A 441 0.63 6.94 8.73
CA PRO A 441 0.05 5.90 9.56
C PRO A 441 0.24 4.52 8.94
N LEU A 442 0.35 3.50 9.78
CA LEU A 442 0.72 2.15 9.35
C LEU A 442 -0.30 1.53 8.36
N ASP A 443 -1.59 1.79 8.57
CA ASP A 443 -2.66 1.38 7.66
C ASP A 443 -2.56 2.08 6.29
N GLN A 444 -2.21 3.37 6.27
CA GLN A 444 -2.05 4.15 5.04
C GLN A 444 -0.81 3.76 4.22
N VAL A 445 0.20 3.10 4.81
CA VAL A 445 1.33 2.58 4.03
C VAL A 445 0.85 1.53 3.02
N LEU A 446 -0.05 0.64 3.43
CA LEU A 446 -0.58 -0.39 2.54
C LEU A 446 -1.45 0.22 1.42
N GLU A 447 -2.22 1.27 1.72
CA GLU A 447 -2.98 2.04 0.73
C GLU A 447 -2.04 2.72 -0.30
N ALA A 448 -0.96 3.34 0.20
CA ALA A 448 0.07 3.97 -0.62
C ALA A 448 0.77 2.96 -1.55
N THR A 449 1.17 1.80 -1.01
CA THR A 449 1.80 0.73 -1.78
C THR A 449 0.89 0.25 -2.91
N LEU A 450 -0.40 0.04 -2.64
CA LEU A 450 -1.37 -0.33 -3.67
C LEU A 450 -1.53 0.77 -4.73
N LEU A 451 -1.59 2.04 -4.32
CA LEU A 451 -1.69 3.17 -5.26
C LEU A 451 -0.50 3.22 -6.20
N TYR A 452 0.72 3.20 -5.69
CA TYR A 452 1.91 3.31 -6.52
C TYR A 452 2.12 2.09 -7.43
N ARG A 453 1.80 0.88 -6.97
CA ARG A 453 1.84 -0.34 -7.80
C ARG A 453 0.69 -0.40 -8.81
N ALA A 454 -0.55 -0.32 -8.34
CA ALA A 454 -1.70 -0.55 -9.18
C ALA A 454 -1.90 0.57 -10.19
N LEU A 455 -1.69 1.85 -9.83
CA LEU A 455 -1.90 2.95 -10.76
C LEU A 455 -0.67 3.24 -11.62
N PHE A 456 0.49 3.40 -10.99
CA PHE A 456 1.71 3.87 -11.66
C PHE A 456 2.68 2.76 -12.06
N GLN A 457 2.39 1.49 -11.72
CA GLN A 457 3.29 0.35 -11.95
C GLN A 457 4.67 0.51 -11.30
N MET A 458 4.77 1.28 -10.22
CA MET A 458 6.01 1.40 -9.46
C MET A 458 6.32 0.10 -8.70
N GLN A 459 7.59 -0.18 -8.51
CA GLN A 459 8.07 -1.33 -7.76
C GLN A 459 8.31 -0.94 -6.30
N ALA A 460 8.03 -1.87 -5.38
CA ALA A 460 8.38 -1.65 -3.98
C ALA A 460 9.71 -2.32 -3.66
N SER A 461 10.60 -1.59 -2.98
CA SER A 461 11.78 -2.18 -2.35
C SER A 461 11.38 -3.10 -1.20
N PRO A 462 12.29 -3.99 -0.74
CA PRO A 462 12.13 -4.64 0.56
C PRO A 462 11.95 -3.61 1.67
N SER A 463 11.10 -3.91 2.65
CA SER A 463 10.94 -3.06 3.82
C SER A 463 12.14 -3.21 4.77
N VAL A 464 12.64 -2.08 5.27
CA VAL A 464 13.76 -2.02 6.23
C VAL A 464 13.30 -1.43 7.56
N SER A 465 13.92 -1.88 8.65
CA SER A 465 13.75 -1.28 9.98
C SER A 465 14.90 -0.30 10.24
N LEU A 466 14.57 0.97 10.39
CA LEU A 466 15.52 2.03 10.72
C LEU A 466 15.53 2.27 12.24
N PRO A 467 16.70 2.23 12.90
CA PRO A 467 16.80 2.52 14.32
C PRO A 467 16.72 4.02 14.57
N ASP A 468 15.69 4.43 15.32
CA ASP A 468 15.54 5.77 15.90
C ASP A 468 15.91 5.68 17.40
N PRO A 469 16.49 6.72 18.02
CA PRO A 469 16.81 6.69 19.46
C PRO A 469 15.62 6.34 20.37
N LEU A 470 14.39 6.59 19.90
CA LEU A 470 13.15 6.44 20.66
C LEU A 470 12.25 5.34 20.10
N GLY A 471 12.74 4.49 19.19
CA GLY A 471 11.98 3.35 18.66
C GLY A 471 12.47 2.82 17.32
N LEU A 472 11.61 2.07 16.64
CA LEU A 472 11.89 1.57 15.29
C LEU A 472 10.96 2.23 14.29
N VAL A 473 11.52 2.66 13.17
CA VAL A 473 10.79 3.19 12.02
C VAL A 473 10.86 2.16 10.90
N LYS A 474 9.71 1.79 10.35
CA LYS A 474 9.64 0.98 9.12
C LYS A 474 9.72 1.90 7.92
N SER A 475 10.55 1.54 6.96
CA SER A 475 10.73 2.29 5.72
C SER A 475 10.62 1.34 4.52
N GLN A 476 9.96 1.79 3.46
CA GLN A 476 9.85 1.09 2.19
C GLN A 476 9.85 2.11 1.06
N VAL A 477 10.51 1.83 -0.05
CA VAL A 477 10.58 2.75 -1.19
C VAL A 477 9.71 2.24 -2.33
N MET A 478 8.92 3.13 -2.91
CA MET A 478 8.24 2.92 -4.19
C MET A 478 9.06 3.62 -5.26
N GLU A 479 9.57 2.90 -6.26
CA GLU A 479 10.44 3.45 -7.32
C GLU A 479 10.00 3.00 -8.72
N VAL A 480 10.30 3.82 -9.72
CA VAL A 480 10.21 3.44 -11.15
C VAL A 480 11.48 2.71 -11.59
N GLU A 481 11.41 1.94 -12.67
CA GLU A 481 12.48 1.03 -13.12
C GLU A 481 13.79 1.76 -13.45
N ASP A 482 13.69 2.95 -14.06
CA ASP A 482 14.84 3.80 -14.38
C ASP A 482 15.30 4.68 -13.20
N ARG A 483 14.60 4.62 -12.06
CA ARG A 483 14.88 5.36 -10.83
C ARG A 483 14.82 6.88 -10.95
N SER A 484 14.12 7.39 -11.98
CA SER A 484 13.87 8.82 -12.16
C SER A 484 12.88 9.41 -11.14
N LEU A 485 12.09 8.56 -10.48
CA LEU A 485 11.12 8.91 -9.44
C LEU A 485 11.12 7.86 -8.31
N ALA A 486 11.22 8.33 -7.06
CA ALA A 486 11.09 7.47 -5.89
C ALA A 486 10.35 8.17 -4.74
N MET A 487 9.45 7.41 -4.08
CA MET A 487 8.66 7.82 -2.93
C MET A 487 8.96 6.90 -1.76
N THR A 488 9.60 7.41 -0.71
CA THR A 488 9.90 6.64 0.50
C THR A 488 8.73 6.75 1.48
N LEU A 489 8.22 5.61 1.93
CA LEU A 489 7.10 5.46 2.85
C LEU A 489 7.64 5.07 4.23
N ASN A 490 7.51 5.96 5.22
CA ASN A 490 7.93 5.71 6.58
C ASN A 490 6.74 5.58 7.51
N SER A 491 6.80 4.65 8.46
CA SER A 491 5.77 4.47 9.50
C SER A 491 6.40 3.98 10.80
N THR A 492 5.70 4.20 11.91
CA THR A 492 6.16 3.80 13.25
C THR A 492 4.97 3.61 14.18
N LEU A 493 5.09 2.68 15.12
CA LEU A 493 4.17 2.56 16.27
C LEU A 493 4.67 3.36 17.49
N ALA A 494 5.92 3.82 17.45
CA ALA A 494 6.54 4.54 18.55
C ALA A 494 6.38 6.05 18.35
N GLU A 495 5.38 6.62 19.02
CA GLU A 495 5.00 8.05 18.90
C GLU A 495 6.15 9.03 19.20
N LYS A 496 7.11 8.63 20.04
CA LYS A 496 8.24 9.49 20.43
C LYS A 496 9.36 9.57 19.41
N THR A 497 9.41 8.65 18.44
CA THR A 497 10.39 8.70 17.34
C THR A 497 10.27 9.99 16.54
N VAL A 498 11.31 10.38 15.79
CA VAL A 498 11.27 11.57 14.93
C VAL A 498 10.08 11.50 13.96
N VAL A 499 9.88 10.33 13.35
CA VAL A 499 8.74 10.06 12.46
C VAL A 499 7.40 10.22 13.18
N GLY A 500 7.23 9.65 14.38
CA GLY A 500 5.99 9.80 15.16
C GLY A 500 5.72 11.24 15.61
N GLN A 501 6.77 11.97 15.96
CA GLN A 501 6.71 13.37 16.33
C GLN A 501 6.38 14.29 15.15
N ILE A 502 6.91 14.01 13.95
CA ILE A 502 6.56 14.70 12.71
C ILE A 502 5.09 14.42 12.34
N GLN A 503 4.67 13.15 12.44
CA GLN A 503 3.28 12.75 12.22
C GLN A 503 2.30 13.54 13.10
N SER A 504 2.61 13.67 14.38
CA SER A 504 1.81 14.47 15.33
C SER A 504 1.74 15.95 14.94
N ARG A 505 2.85 16.54 14.47
CA ARG A 505 2.90 17.95 14.02
C ARG A 505 2.10 18.22 12.75
N TYR A 506 2.06 17.26 11.83
CA TYR A 506 1.19 17.31 10.66
C TYR A 506 -0.26 16.92 10.99
N ARG A 507 -0.57 16.48 12.21
CA ARG A 507 -1.87 15.88 12.57
C ARG A 507 -2.25 14.68 11.68
N GLY A 508 -1.25 13.92 11.24
CA GLY A 508 -1.41 12.85 10.29
C GLY A 508 -0.17 12.67 9.41
N SER A 509 -0.39 12.52 8.13
CA SER A 509 0.65 12.23 7.15
C SER A 509 1.37 13.48 6.64
N GLY A 510 2.62 13.35 6.22
CA GLY A 510 3.36 14.48 5.66
C GLY A 510 4.77 14.15 5.19
N VAL A 511 5.46 15.11 4.61
CA VAL A 511 6.85 14.95 4.12
C VAL A 511 7.83 15.01 5.29
N ASN A 512 8.75 14.06 5.35
CA ASN A 512 9.92 14.11 6.23
C ASN A 512 11.07 14.87 5.57
N HIS A 513 11.37 14.51 4.32
CA HIS A 513 12.44 15.17 3.59
C HIS A 513 12.27 15.06 2.08
N ILE A 514 12.84 16.02 1.38
CA ILE A 514 12.90 16.08 -0.09
C ILE A 514 14.37 16.00 -0.48
N ALA A 515 14.75 14.96 -1.20
CA ALA A 515 16.11 14.77 -1.66
C ALA A 515 16.32 15.34 -3.07
N LEU A 516 17.38 16.13 -3.25
CA LEU A 516 17.73 16.83 -4.47
C LEU A 516 19.12 16.40 -4.93
N GLU A 517 19.25 16.02 -6.20
CA GLU A 517 20.51 15.52 -6.74
C GLU A 517 21.47 16.64 -7.13
N THR A 518 22.75 16.47 -6.78
CA THR A 518 23.87 17.29 -7.21
C THR A 518 24.98 16.44 -7.83
N SER A 519 25.71 17.02 -8.79
CA SER A 519 26.91 16.40 -9.38
C SER A 519 28.18 16.61 -8.55
N ASP A 520 28.19 17.61 -7.66
CA ASP A 520 29.33 17.94 -6.80
C ASP A 520 28.86 18.46 -5.44
N ILE A 521 28.72 17.54 -4.49
CA ILE A 521 28.23 17.83 -3.14
C ILE A 521 29.20 18.69 -2.33
N LEU A 522 30.50 18.65 -2.62
CA LEU A 522 31.48 19.49 -1.92
C LEU A 522 31.40 20.94 -2.40
N ALA A 523 31.22 21.16 -3.71
CA ALA A 523 30.97 22.49 -4.25
C ALA A 523 29.65 23.06 -3.70
N LEU A 524 28.59 22.25 -3.68
CA LEU A 524 27.31 22.64 -3.09
C LEU A 524 27.45 22.97 -1.60
N ALA A 525 28.13 22.14 -0.81
CA ALA A 525 28.30 22.39 0.62
C ALA A 525 29.01 23.72 0.91
N LYS A 526 30.07 24.04 0.15
CA LYS A 526 30.76 25.34 0.23
C LYS A 526 29.85 26.50 -0.14
N TYR A 527 29.01 26.33 -1.17
CA TYR A 527 28.02 27.34 -1.54
C TYR A 527 27.00 27.57 -0.41
N LEU A 528 26.45 26.49 0.16
CA LEU A 528 25.49 26.55 1.26
C LEU A 528 26.06 27.26 2.49
N GLU A 529 27.33 26.99 2.83
CA GLU A 529 28.06 27.66 3.91
C GLU A 529 28.21 29.17 3.63
N GLN A 530 28.61 29.54 2.40
CA GLN A 530 28.74 30.95 1.99
C GLN A 530 27.40 31.71 2.03
N GLN A 531 26.29 31.04 1.74
CA GLN A 531 24.95 31.61 1.84
C GLN A 531 24.39 31.61 3.28
N GLY A 532 25.12 31.02 4.24
CA GLY A 532 24.66 30.88 5.62
C GLY A 532 23.39 30.02 5.74
N THR A 533 23.37 28.90 5.01
CA THR A 533 22.36 27.85 5.16
C THR A 533 22.71 26.97 6.34
N GLU A 534 21.75 26.73 7.25
CA GLU A 534 21.97 25.84 8.39
C GLU A 534 21.80 24.37 7.98
N VAL A 535 22.86 23.61 8.17
CA VAL A 535 22.90 22.17 7.90
C VAL A 535 22.84 21.37 9.21
N MET A 536 22.42 20.11 9.10
CA MET A 536 22.38 19.18 10.24
C MET A 536 23.81 18.83 10.66
N GLU A 537 24.12 19.05 11.94
CA GLU A 537 25.47 18.81 12.46
C GLU A 537 25.69 17.32 12.71
N ILE A 538 26.77 16.78 12.15
CA ILE A 538 27.19 15.38 12.34
C ILE A 538 28.34 15.30 13.34
N THR A 539 28.27 14.32 14.25
CA THR A 539 29.29 14.13 15.29
C THR A 539 30.62 13.66 14.71
N GLY A 540 31.73 14.06 15.35
CA GLY A 540 33.08 13.61 14.96
C GLY A 540 33.22 12.08 14.95
N HIS A 541 32.57 11.40 15.90
CA HIS A 541 32.58 9.94 16.03
C HIS A 541 32.04 9.19 14.80
N TYR A 542 31.15 9.81 14.03
CA TYR A 542 30.70 9.23 12.77
C TYR A 542 31.87 9.08 11.78
N TYR A 543 32.71 10.10 11.67
CA TYR A 543 33.87 10.11 10.76
C TYR A 543 35.01 9.22 11.25
N ASP A 544 35.19 9.12 12.58
CA ASP A 544 36.13 8.19 13.20
C ASP A 544 35.79 6.72 12.85
N ASP A 545 34.49 6.36 12.76
CA ASP A 545 34.01 5.04 12.30
C ASP A 545 34.14 4.88 10.78
N LEU A 546 33.77 5.93 10.03
CA LEU A 546 33.71 5.92 8.57
C LEU A 546 35.08 5.66 7.94
N ALA A 547 36.13 6.28 8.47
CA ALA A 547 37.49 6.21 7.92
C ALA A 547 38.02 4.76 7.80
N PRO A 548 38.08 3.94 8.87
CA PRO A 548 38.52 2.54 8.76
C PRO A 548 37.48 1.64 8.08
N ARG A 549 36.18 1.95 8.18
CA ARG A 549 35.10 1.11 7.62
C ARG A 549 35.15 1.04 6.10
N PHE A 550 35.42 2.16 5.44
CA PHE A 550 35.45 2.26 3.97
C PHE A 550 36.87 2.50 3.42
N GLY A 551 37.89 2.63 4.29
CA GLY A 551 39.27 2.85 3.85
C GLY A 551 39.50 4.20 3.18
N LEU A 552 38.76 5.23 3.59
CA LEU A 552 38.80 6.57 2.99
C LEU A 552 40.07 7.32 3.40
N SER A 553 40.58 8.15 2.48
CA SER A 553 41.74 9.03 2.73
C SER A 553 41.44 10.05 3.83
N THR A 554 42.45 10.42 4.61
CA THR A 554 42.36 11.46 5.65
C THR A 554 41.86 12.79 5.09
N GLU A 555 42.27 13.14 3.86
CA GLU A 555 41.86 14.36 3.17
C GLU A 555 40.34 14.37 2.93
N LEU A 556 39.80 13.27 2.38
CA LEU A 556 38.36 13.14 2.15
C LEU A 556 37.58 13.16 3.47
N ILE A 557 38.01 12.42 4.48
CA ILE A 557 37.36 12.41 5.80
C ILE A 557 37.31 13.82 6.41
N THR A 558 38.40 14.57 6.31
CA THR A 558 38.44 15.96 6.78
C THR A 558 37.43 16.84 6.04
N GLN A 559 37.30 16.66 4.72
CA GLN A 559 36.32 17.40 3.91
C GLN A 559 34.88 17.04 4.30
N LEU A 560 34.57 15.74 4.43
CA LEU A 560 33.25 15.27 4.83
C LEU A 560 32.87 15.80 6.22
N GLN A 561 33.80 15.74 7.17
CA GLN A 561 33.60 16.24 8.52
C GLN A 561 33.37 17.75 8.58
N THR A 562 34.18 18.52 7.82
CA THR A 562 34.05 19.98 7.76
C THR A 562 32.68 20.42 7.26
N HIS A 563 32.13 19.67 6.30
CA HIS A 563 30.87 20.01 5.62
C HIS A 563 29.66 19.20 6.11
N HIS A 564 29.82 18.40 7.16
CA HIS A 564 28.76 17.54 7.71
C HIS A 564 28.13 16.57 6.70
N ILE A 565 28.94 16.04 5.77
CA ILE A 565 28.49 15.14 4.71
C ILE A 565 28.57 13.69 5.18
N LEU A 566 27.46 12.97 5.08
CA LEU A 566 27.37 11.53 5.30
C LEU A 566 27.81 10.76 4.06
N TYR A 567 28.26 9.53 4.27
CA TYR A 567 28.78 8.65 3.23
C TYR A 567 28.28 7.22 3.38
N ASP A 568 28.09 6.53 2.27
CA ASP A 568 27.83 5.09 2.21
C ASP A 568 28.38 4.49 0.90
N GLU A 569 28.66 3.20 0.89
CA GLU A 569 29.05 2.44 -0.31
C GLU A 569 28.27 1.13 -0.40
N ASP A 570 27.90 0.75 -1.63
CA ASP A 570 27.38 -0.57 -1.97
C ASP A 570 28.21 -1.21 -3.09
N GLU A 571 27.80 -2.38 -3.58
CA GLU A 571 28.51 -3.09 -4.65
C GLU A 571 28.53 -2.36 -6.00
N HIS A 572 27.74 -1.30 -6.17
CA HIS A 572 27.61 -0.52 -7.40
C HIS A 572 28.32 0.83 -7.33
N GLY A 573 28.56 1.36 -6.14
CA GLY A 573 29.44 2.50 -5.91
C GLY A 573 29.10 3.26 -4.64
N TYR A 574 29.28 4.58 -4.65
CA TYR A 574 29.24 5.40 -3.44
C TYR A 574 28.14 6.47 -3.43
N PHE A 575 27.82 6.93 -2.23
CA PHE A 575 26.73 7.85 -1.95
C PHE A 575 27.14 8.89 -0.92
N TYR A 576 26.93 10.16 -1.26
CA TYR A 576 27.07 11.28 -0.32
C TYR A 576 25.72 11.88 -0.01
N GLN A 577 25.49 12.24 1.25
CA GLN A 577 24.24 12.87 1.71
C GLN A 577 24.56 14.07 2.61
N LEU A 578 23.87 15.18 2.40
CA LEU A 578 23.93 16.37 3.25
C LEU A 578 22.50 16.81 3.56
N TYR A 579 22.18 17.02 4.84
CA TYR A 579 20.84 17.41 5.26
C TYR A 579 20.82 18.84 5.77
N THR A 580 19.75 19.58 5.46
CA THR A 580 19.44 20.82 6.17
C THR A 580 18.87 20.50 7.55
N ARG A 581 18.84 21.49 8.44
CA ARG A 581 18.02 21.41 9.65
C ARG A 581 16.53 21.30 9.30
N LEU A 582 15.71 20.84 10.26
CA LEU A 582 14.27 20.76 10.09
C LEU A 582 13.62 22.15 9.99
N PHE A 583 12.87 22.37 8.93
CA PHE A 583 12.00 23.54 8.76
C PHE A 583 10.73 23.34 9.58
N GLU A 584 10.42 24.32 10.45
CA GLU A 584 9.28 24.27 11.39
C GLU A 584 9.16 22.94 12.15
N LYS A 585 10.30 22.26 12.41
CA LYS A 585 10.34 20.93 13.04
C LYS A 585 9.50 19.86 12.32
N ARG A 586 9.27 20.02 11.00
CA ARG A 586 8.39 19.15 10.18
C ARG A 586 9.16 18.40 9.10
N PHE A 587 9.90 19.10 8.24
CA PHE A 587 10.62 18.49 7.13
C PHE A 587 11.99 19.12 6.91
N CYS A 588 12.89 18.46 6.20
CA CYS A 588 14.15 19.05 5.75
C CYS A 588 14.40 18.79 4.26
N PHE A 589 15.45 19.40 3.72
CA PHE A 589 15.98 19.04 2.42
C PHE A 589 17.21 18.15 2.60
N GLU A 590 17.32 17.16 1.73
CA GLU A 590 18.49 16.31 1.58
C GLU A 590 19.14 16.66 0.23
N PHE A 591 20.46 16.77 0.20
CA PHE A 591 21.23 16.91 -1.02
C PHE A 591 22.06 15.65 -1.20
N VAL A 592 21.97 15.05 -2.38
CA VAL A 592 22.57 13.75 -2.63
C VAL A 592 23.46 13.77 -3.86
N GLN A 593 24.57 13.03 -3.77
CA GLN A 593 25.41 12.72 -4.93
C GLN A 593 25.60 11.21 -4.98
N ARG A 594 25.17 10.60 -6.09
CA ARG A 594 25.29 9.16 -6.35
C ARG A 594 26.32 8.91 -7.43
N ALA A 595 27.20 7.94 -7.20
CA ALA A 595 28.03 7.36 -8.23
C ALA A 595 27.80 5.84 -8.26
N GLY A 596 26.77 5.40 -8.98
CA GLY A 596 26.39 3.99 -9.11
C GLY A 596 25.60 3.40 -7.94
N TYR A 597 25.71 3.98 -6.74
CA TYR A 597 25.00 3.52 -5.53
C TYR A 597 23.48 3.46 -5.70
N ARG A 598 22.87 2.37 -5.22
CA ARG A 598 21.49 2.00 -5.50
C ARG A 598 20.51 2.14 -4.34
N GLY A 599 20.98 2.29 -3.10
CA GLY A 599 20.14 2.40 -1.91
C GLY A 599 19.63 3.82 -1.62
N TYR A 600 19.10 4.06 -0.42
CA TYR A 600 18.63 5.37 0.04
C TYR A 600 19.26 5.78 1.39
N GLY A 601 20.50 5.35 1.65
CA GLY A 601 21.24 5.72 2.85
C GLY A 601 20.65 5.15 4.14
N ALA A 602 20.06 3.95 4.09
CA ALA A 602 19.52 3.27 5.27
C ALA A 602 20.57 3.10 6.40
N PRO A 603 21.86 2.78 6.12
CA PRO A 603 22.90 2.75 7.15
C PRO A 603 23.12 4.10 7.86
N ASN A 604 22.90 5.21 7.14
CA ASN A 604 23.01 6.57 7.68
C ASN A 604 21.72 7.06 8.36
N ALA A 605 20.64 6.29 8.33
CA ALA A 605 19.38 6.70 8.94
C ALA A 605 19.50 6.87 10.46
N GLN A 606 20.30 6.05 11.14
CA GLN A 606 20.46 6.15 12.60
C GLN A 606 21.05 7.49 13.02
N ILE A 607 22.15 7.91 12.38
CA ILE A 607 22.81 9.18 12.70
C ILE A 607 21.88 10.35 12.37
N ARG A 608 21.20 10.31 11.20
CA ARG A 608 20.21 11.32 10.81
C ARG A 608 19.08 11.44 11.84
N LEU A 609 18.41 10.34 12.17
CA LEU A 609 17.29 10.33 13.12
C LEU A 609 17.74 10.76 14.52
N THR A 610 18.97 10.42 14.92
CA THR A 610 19.52 10.87 16.21
C THR A 610 19.76 12.38 16.24
N MET A 611 20.28 12.95 15.17
CA MET A 611 20.52 14.40 15.10
C MET A 611 19.19 15.16 14.99
N GLN A 612 18.25 14.68 14.18
CA GLN A 612 16.90 15.24 14.09
C GLN A 612 16.15 15.18 15.43
N ALA A 613 16.28 14.09 16.20
CA ALA A 613 15.70 14.00 17.53
C ALA A 613 16.21 15.10 18.47
N ARG A 614 17.52 15.43 18.40
CA ARG A 614 18.10 16.54 19.18
C ARG A 614 17.56 17.90 18.75
N GLU A 615 17.39 18.15 17.45
CA GLU A 615 16.76 19.38 16.95
C GLU A 615 15.32 19.55 17.46
N LEU A 616 14.58 18.44 17.59
CA LEU A 616 13.22 18.47 18.12
C LEU A 616 13.18 18.78 19.63
N GLU A 617 14.17 18.30 20.40
CA GLU A 617 14.29 18.49 21.86
C GLU A 617 14.69 19.92 22.27
N GLN A 618 15.48 20.62 21.46
CA GLN A 618 15.90 22.00 21.76
C GLN A 618 14.68 22.94 21.71
N MET A 619 14.24 23.40 22.89
CA MET A 619 13.15 24.34 23.14
C MET A 619 13.66 25.59 23.84
#